data_AF-A0A2S0ICF8-F1
#
_entry.id   AF-A0A2S0ICF8-F1
#
_cell.length_a   1.000
_cell.length_b   1.000
_cell.length_c   1.000
_cell.angle_alpha   90.00
_cell.angle_beta   90.00
_cell.angle_gamma   90.00
#
_symmetry.space_group_name_H-M   'P 1'
#
loop_
_entity.id
_entity.type
_entity.pdbx_description
1 polymer ?
#
loop_
_entity_poly.entity_id
_entity_poly.type
_entity_poly.pdbx_seq_one_letter_code
_entity_poly.pdbx_strand_id
1 'polypeptide(L)'
;MNISLLRSRAARWPGLALVALALHASGGAEANTGLGGPITPAQQFALALEAQTQGDHGAMLTWLRAAARADHQPAQRMLGMVLIGGPALYGPSLPADLCEGRAWLLRAARQNAGPSQDVAYALFGRPKDALTAHCEPA
;
A
#
# COMPACT_ATOMS: atom_id res chain seq x y z
N MET A 1 46.85 -56.58 37.51
CA MET A 1 45.55 -56.77 36.81
C MET A 1 44.58 -55.78 37.44
N ASN A 2 44.58 -54.51 37.01
CA ASN A 2 43.73 -53.94 35.95
C ASN A 2 42.22 -54.22 36.16
N ILE A 3 41.45 -53.25 36.66
CA ILE A 3 40.63 -52.30 35.88
C ILE A 3 39.72 -51.53 36.84
N SER A 4 39.87 -50.20 36.83
CA SER A 4 38.97 -49.20 37.38
C SER A 4 37.64 -49.20 36.62
N LEU A 5 36.50 -49.13 37.33
CA LEU A 5 35.22 -48.73 36.73
C LEU A 5 34.54 -47.66 37.58
N LEU A 6 34.88 -46.40 37.29
CA LEU A 6 33.90 -45.32 37.32
C LEU A 6 33.01 -45.46 36.09
N ARG A 7 31.69 -45.48 36.25
CA ARG A 7 30.76 -44.95 35.23
C ARG A 7 29.35 -44.86 35.82
N SER A 8 29.00 -43.71 36.39
CA SER A 8 28.41 -42.53 35.73
C SER A 8 26.89 -42.63 35.61
N ARG A 9 26.23 -41.73 36.34
CA ARG A 9 24.82 -41.37 36.24
C ARG A 9 24.42 -41.17 34.77
N ALA A 10 23.49 -41.98 34.27
CA ALA A 10 22.73 -41.62 33.08
C ALA A 10 21.40 -41.02 33.54
N ALA A 11 21.44 -39.75 33.96
CA ALA A 11 20.25 -38.94 34.08
C ALA A 11 19.70 -38.73 32.66
N ARG A 12 18.76 -39.58 32.24
CA ARG A 12 18.01 -39.42 31.00
C ARG A 12 17.20 -38.12 31.12
N TRP A 13 17.70 -37.03 30.54
CA TRP A 13 16.97 -35.77 30.36
C TRP A 13 15.98 -35.96 29.21
N PRO A 14 14.67 -36.20 29.46
CA PRO A 14 13.71 -36.35 28.37
C PRO A 14 13.31 -34.98 27.79
N GLY A 15 13.67 -33.88 28.47
CA GLY A 15 13.30 -32.52 28.07
C GLY A 15 14.03 -32.01 26.83
N LEU A 16 15.27 -32.43 26.58
CA LEU A 16 16.02 -31.98 25.40
C LEU A 16 15.45 -32.54 24.08
N ALA A 17 14.87 -33.74 24.12
CA ALA A 17 14.25 -34.35 22.93
C ALA A 17 12.98 -33.60 22.50
N LEU A 18 12.19 -33.07 23.44
CA LEU A 18 10.99 -32.31 23.14
C LEU A 18 11.30 -30.91 22.58
N VAL A 19 12.38 -30.28 23.04
CA VAL A 19 12.85 -29.00 22.47
C VAL A 19 13.33 -29.18 21.02
N ALA A 20 14.04 -30.28 20.74
CA ALA A 20 14.49 -30.57 19.38
C ALA A 20 13.33 -30.82 18.40
N LEU A 21 12.24 -31.48 18.82
CA LEU A 21 11.05 -31.66 17.98
C LEU A 21 10.27 -30.36 17.75
N ALA A 22 10.22 -29.45 18.72
CA ALA A 22 9.56 -28.16 18.56
C ALA A 22 10.27 -27.25 17.54
N LEU A 23 11.61 -27.30 17.48
CA LEU A 23 12.39 -26.50 16.51
C LEU A 23 12.27 -26.99 15.07
N HIS A 24 11.91 -28.26 14.83
CA HIS A 24 11.66 -28.76 13.46
C HIS A 24 10.23 -28.47 12.97
N ALA A 25 9.29 -28.16 13.88
CA ALA A 25 7.91 -27.82 13.54
C ALA A 25 7.71 -26.32 13.27
N SER A 26 8.61 -25.46 13.75
CA SER A 26 8.82 -24.14 13.16
C SER A 26 9.58 -24.33 11.85
N GLY A 27 8.89 -24.91 10.85
CA GLY A 27 9.26 -24.68 9.47
C GLY A 27 9.47 -23.17 9.35
N GLY A 28 10.68 -22.77 8.99
CA GLY A 28 10.95 -21.38 8.70
C GLY A 28 9.90 -20.97 7.69
N ALA A 29 8.93 -20.18 8.12
CA ALA A 29 8.27 -19.27 7.22
C ALA A 29 9.37 -18.27 6.85
N GLU A 30 10.26 -18.70 5.96
CA GLU A 30 10.85 -17.81 4.99
C GLU A 30 9.62 -17.13 4.41
N ALA A 31 9.39 -15.88 4.80
CA ALA A 31 8.54 -15.00 4.05
C ALA A 31 9.15 -15.02 2.66
N ASN A 32 8.60 -15.90 1.83
CA ASN A 32 9.02 -16.07 0.47
C ASN A 32 8.65 -14.74 -0.16
N THR A 33 9.58 -13.80 -0.16
CA THR A 33 9.47 -12.49 -0.82
C THR A 33 9.41 -12.69 -2.34
N GLY A 34 9.30 -13.93 -2.81
CA GLY A 34 8.75 -14.36 -4.08
C GLY A 34 7.23 -14.19 -4.20
N LEU A 35 6.71 -12.99 -3.94
CA LEU A 35 5.63 -12.43 -4.79
C LEU A 35 6.27 -12.01 -6.12
N GLY A 36 6.98 -12.92 -6.80
CA GLY A 36 7.93 -12.63 -7.89
C GLY A 36 7.31 -12.15 -9.20
N GLY A 37 6.05 -11.70 -9.17
CA GLY A 37 5.46 -10.89 -10.23
C GLY A 37 5.31 -9.45 -9.74
N PRO A 38 5.40 -8.44 -10.62
CA PRO A 38 5.10 -7.07 -10.22
C PRO A 38 3.70 -7.01 -9.58
N ILE A 39 3.61 -6.51 -8.34
CA ILE A 39 2.32 -6.32 -7.67
C ILE A 39 1.37 -5.54 -8.58
N THR A 40 0.14 -6.04 -8.73
CA THR A 40 -0.81 -5.49 -9.71
C THR A 40 -1.24 -4.08 -9.30
N PRO A 41 -1.75 -3.25 -10.23
CA PRO A 41 -2.24 -1.92 -9.89
C PRO A 41 -3.36 -1.95 -8.83
N ALA A 42 -4.18 -3.00 -8.83
CA ALA A 42 -5.20 -3.22 -7.80
C ALA A 42 -4.59 -3.54 -6.43
N GLN A 43 -3.51 -4.33 -6.39
CA GLN A 43 -2.77 -4.60 -5.15
C GLN A 43 -2.06 -3.35 -4.62
N GLN A 44 -1.46 -2.55 -5.51
CA GLN A 44 -0.90 -1.24 -5.13
C GLN A 44 -1.98 -0.33 -4.54
N PHE A 45 -3.18 -0.30 -5.13
CA PHE A 45 -4.30 0.44 -4.57
C PHE A 45 -4.70 -0.08 -3.18
N ALA A 46 -4.73 -1.40 -2.96
CA ALA A 46 -5.00 -1.99 -1.66
C ALA A 46 -3.96 -1.57 -0.59
N LEU A 47 -2.67 -1.56 -0.94
CA LEU A 47 -1.61 -1.06 -0.05
C LEU A 47 -1.77 0.43 0.28
N ALA A 48 -2.29 1.23 -0.66
CA ALA A 48 -2.60 2.63 -0.40
C ALA A 48 -3.73 2.78 0.64
N LEU A 49 -4.77 1.96 0.54
CA LEU A 49 -5.88 1.95 1.50
C LEU A 49 -5.41 1.49 2.89
N GLU A 50 -4.52 0.52 2.96
CA GLU A 50 -3.91 0.08 4.22
C GLU A 50 -3.07 1.19 4.84
N ALA A 51 -2.21 1.87 4.07
CA ALA A 51 -1.44 3.00 4.56
C ALA A 51 -2.34 4.13 5.06
N GLN A 52 -3.48 4.39 4.39
CA GLN A 52 -4.48 5.35 4.85
C GLN A 52 -5.04 4.99 6.22
N THR A 53 -5.45 3.74 6.45
CA THR A 53 -6.03 3.32 7.74
C THR A 53 -5.01 3.34 8.88
N GLN A 54 -3.72 3.22 8.55
CA GLN A 54 -2.61 3.38 9.49
C GLN A 54 -2.21 4.84 9.75
N GLY A 55 -2.79 5.80 9.00
CA GLY A 55 -2.41 7.22 9.09
C GLY A 55 -1.09 7.56 8.41
N ASP A 56 -0.49 6.64 7.65
CA ASP A 56 0.71 6.89 6.84
C ASP A 56 0.30 7.47 5.48
N HIS A 57 0.02 8.77 5.48
CA HIS A 57 -0.41 9.47 4.27
C HIS A 57 0.69 9.57 3.20
N GLY A 58 1.98 9.44 3.59
CA GLY A 58 3.10 9.43 2.66
C GLY A 58 3.16 8.12 1.86
N ALA A 59 3.03 6.98 2.54
CA ALA A 59 2.90 5.68 1.89
C ALA A 59 1.61 5.59 1.07
N MET A 60 0.48 6.11 1.58
CA MET A 60 -0.77 6.20 0.83
C MET A 60 -0.58 6.90 -0.53
N LEU A 61 0.03 8.09 -0.55
CA LEU A 61 0.30 8.84 -1.78
C LEU A 61 1.24 8.09 -2.72
N THR A 62 2.25 7.41 -2.18
CA THR A 62 3.22 6.64 -2.97
C THR A 62 2.53 5.52 -3.73
N TRP A 63 1.71 4.74 -3.03
CA TRP A 63 0.96 3.63 -3.61
C TRP A 63 -0.15 4.09 -4.55
N LEU A 64 -0.86 5.17 -4.22
CA LEU A 64 -1.83 5.79 -5.12
C LEU A 64 -1.20 6.21 -6.45
N ARG A 65 -0.05 6.89 -6.41
CA ARG A 65 0.66 7.31 -7.63
C ARG A 65 1.17 6.12 -8.44
N ALA A 66 1.61 5.05 -7.79
CA ALA A 66 2.01 3.82 -8.48
C ALA A 66 0.82 3.21 -9.25
N ALA A 67 -0.30 2.99 -8.56
CA ALA A 67 -1.50 2.40 -9.15
C ALA A 67 -2.11 3.30 -10.25
N ALA A 68 -2.17 4.61 -10.01
CA ALA A 68 -2.70 5.59 -10.96
C ALA A 68 -1.89 5.66 -12.26
N ARG A 69 -0.54 5.59 -12.16
CA ARG A 69 0.37 5.54 -13.32
C ARG A 69 0.22 4.24 -14.11
N ALA A 70 -0.11 3.14 -13.44
CA ALA A 70 -0.46 1.87 -14.07
C ALA A 70 -1.94 1.81 -14.54
N ASP A 71 -2.53 2.98 -14.78
CA ASP A 71 -3.88 3.22 -15.31
C ASP A 71 -5.05 2.72 -14.46
N HIS A 72 -4.84 2.43 -13.18
CA HIS A 72 -5.89 1.97 -12.28
C HIS A 72 -6.91 3.08 -11.97
N GLN A 73 -8.09 3.01 -12.58
CA GLN A 73 -9.15 4.03 -12.51
C GLN A 73 -9.52 4.45 -11.07
N PRO A 74 -9.77 3.52 -10.11
CA PRO A 74 -10.07 3.91 -8.73
C PRO A 74 -8.93 4.67 -8.04
N ALA A 75 -7.67 4.33 -8.35
CA ALA A 75 -6.51 5.00 -7.78
C ALA A 75 -6.37 6.42 -8.31
N GLN A 76 -6.60 6.64 -9.61
CA GLN A 76 -6.62 7.97 -10.20
C GLN A 76 -7.69 8.86 -9.56
N ARG A 77 -8.91 8.33 -9.38
CA ARG A 77 -9.98 9.05 -8.69
C ARG A 77 -9.58 9.44 -7.27
N MET A 78 -9.12 8.47 -6.49
CA MET A 78 -8.75 8.69 -5.10
C MET A 78 -7.58 9.66 -4.96
N LEU A 79 -6.54 9.51 -5.78
CA LEU A 79 -5.40 10.42 -5.81
C LEU A 79 -5.83 11.86 -6.12
N GLY A 80 -6.73 12.05 -7.09
CA GLY A 80 -7.32 13.34 -7.40
C GLY A 80 -8.01 14.00 -6.20
N MET A 81 -8.84 13.24 -5.48
CA MET A 81 -9.53 13.73 -4.28
C MET A 81 -8.57 14.06 -3.14
N VAL A 82 -7.55 13.23 -2.92
CA VAL A 82 -6.53 13.45 -1.89
C VAL A 82 -5.71 14.71 -2.19
N LEU A 83 -5.32 14.94 -3.45
CA LEU A 83 -4.53 16.10 -3.82
C LEU A 83 -5.33 17.40 -3.79
N ILE A 84 -6.66 17.36 -3.98
CA ILE A 84 -7.51 18.55 -3.87
C ILE A 84 -7.90 18.82 -2.40
N GLY A 85 -8.33 17.78 -1.70
CA GLY A 85 -8.86 17.88 -0.33
C GLY A 85 -7.84 17.67 0.78
N GLY A 86 -6.56 17.46 0.43
CA GLY A 86 -5.51 17.01 1.34
C GLY A 86 -5.48 17.72 2.70
N PRO A 87 -5.38 19.06 2.73
CA PRO A 87 -5.31 19.81 3.98
C PRO A 87 -6.56 19.66 4.85
N ALA A 88 -7.73 19.53 4.24
CA ALA A 88 -9.01 19.39 4.94
C ALA A 88 -9.26 17.95 5.43
N LEU A 89 -8.75 16.95 4.72
CA LEU A 89 -8.96 15.53 5.01
C LEU A 89 -7.89 14.96 5.96
N TYR A 90 -6.64 15.40 5.83
CA TYR A 90 -5.47 14.79 6.48
C TYR A 90 -4.63 15.80 7.27
N GLY A 91 -5.01 17.08 7.25
CA GLY A 91 -4.30 18.16 7.94
C GLY A 91 -3.14 18.76 7.14
N PRO A 92 -2.37 19.69 7.74
CA PRO A 92 -1.37 20.49 7.04
C PRO A 92 -0.18 19.67 6.50
N SER A 93 -0.03 18.42 6.92
CA SER A 93 1.01 17.50 6.46
C SER A 93 0.80 17.02 5.02
N LEU A 94 -0.41 17.18 4.47
CA LEU A 94 -0.72 16.82 3.08
C LEU A 94 -1.19 18.08 2.33
N PRO A 95 -0.28 18.87 1.74
CA PRO A 95 -0.64 20.08 1.01
C PRO A 95 -1.45 19.73 -0.24
N ALA A 96 -2.31 20.65 -0.65
CA ALA A 96 -3.09 20.48 -1.88
C ALA A 96 -2.22 20.69 -3.13
N ASP A 97 -2.48 19.91 -4.17
CA ASP A 97 -2.01 20.11 -5.53
C ASP A 97 -3.22 20.02 -6.48
N LEU A 98 -3.81 21.19 -6.76
CA LEU A 98 -5.03 21.28 -7.57
C LEU A 98 -4.78 20.88 -9.03
N CYS A 99 -3.60 21.17 -9.55
CA CYS A 99 -3.25 20.87 -10.94
C CYS A 99 -3.04 19.37 -11.15
N GLU A 100 -2.24 18.72 -10.30
CA GLU A 100 -2.06 17.26 -10.34
C GLU A 100 -3.39 16.56 -10.04
N GLY A 101 -4.13 17.03 -9.03
CA GLY A 101 -5.41 16.45 -8.63
C GLY A 101 -6.44 16.46 -9.77
N ARG A 102 -6.59 17.59 -10.46
CA ARG A 102 -7.47 17.71 -11.62
C ARG A 102 -7.05 16.80 -12.76
N ALA A 103 -5.75 16.70 -13.06
CA ALA A 103 -5.24 15.85 -14.13
C ALA A 103 -5.61 14.36 -13.89
N TRP A 104 -5.51 13.89 -12.65
CA TRP A 104 -5.90 12.52 -12.29
C TRP A 104 -7.41 12.28 -12.38
N LEU A 105 -8.24 13.22 -11.90
CA LEU A 105 -9.70 13.09 -12.01
C LEU A 105 -10.15 13.09 -13.49
N LEU A 106 -9.57 13.94 -14.33
CA LEU A 106 -9.81 13.95 -15.78
C LEU A 106 -9.48 12.61 -16.43
N ARG A 107 -8.33 12.03 -16.07
CA ARG A 107 -7.92 10.72 -16.59
C ARG A 107 -8.87 9.61 -16.13
N ALA A 108 -9.25 9.61 -14.85
CA ALA A 108 -10.18 8.65 -14.28
C ALA A 108 -11.56 8.71 -14.95
N ALA A 109 -12.05 9.92 -15.26
CA ALA A 109 -13.34 10.13 -15.90
C ALA A 109 -13.38 9.66 -17.36
N ARG A 110 -12.26 9.76 -18.10
CA ARG A 110 -12.15 9.26 -19.48
C ARG A 110 -12.25 7.73 -19.57
N GLN A 111 -11.86 7.01 -18.52
CA GLN A 111 -11.95 5.56 -18.47
C GLN A 111 -13.40 5.06 -18.26
N ASN A 112 -14.27 5.89 -17.68
CA ASN A 112 -15.70 5.60 -17.60
C ASN A 112 -16.40 6.10 -18.88
N ALA A 113 -17.41 5.37 -19.36
CA ALA A 113 -18.19 5.69 -20.55
C ALA A 113 -19.13 6.91 -20.38
N GLY A 114 -18.68 7.96 -19.69
CA GLY A 114 -19.41 9.20 -19.49
C GLY A 114 -18.82 10.04 -18.35
N PRO A 115 -18.23 11.22 -18.62
CA PRO A 115 -17.80 12.17 -17.59
C PRO A 115 -18.93 12.59 -16.61
N SER A 116 -20.20 12.32 -16.96
CA SER A 116 -21.36 12.70 -16.15
C SER A 116 -21.68 11.78 -14.98
N GLN A 117 -21.10 10.57 -14.89
CA GLN A 117 -21.46 9.60 -13.84
C GLN A 117 -20.56 9.68 -12.60
N ASP A 118 -19.42 10.36 -12.69
CA ASP A 118 -18.49 10.51 -11.58
C ASP A 118 -18.69 11.87 -10.88
N VAL A 119 -19.41 11.87 -9.77
CA VAL A 119 -19.77 13.08 -9.01
C VAL A 119 -18.54 13.86 -8.53
N ALA A 120 -17.48 13.15 -8.12
CA ALA A 120 -16.24 13.78 -7.69
C ALA A 120 -15.59 14.56 -8.85
N TYR A 121 -15.54 13.95 -10.04
CA TYR A 121 -15.07 14.64 -11.24
C TYR A 121 -16.03 15.76 -11.67
N ALA A 122 -17.34 15.58 -11.61
CA ALA A 122 -18.30 16.61 -12.00
C ALA A 122 -18.17 17.90 -11.15
N LEU A 123 -17.83 17.75 -9.87
CA LEU A 123 -17.63 18.86 -8.94
C LEU A 123 -16.27 19.55 -9.12
N PHE A 124 -15.19 18.81 -9.37
CA PHE A 124 -13.81 19.32 -9.35
C PHE A 124 -13.08 19.31 -10.70
N GLY A 125 -13.69 18.75 -11.74
CA GLY A 125 -13.08 18.50 -13.05
C GLY A 125 -13.56 19.40 -14.17
N ARG A 126 -14.38 20.42 -13.87
CA ARG A 126 -14.93 21.32 -14.89
C ARG A 126 -13.80 22.00 -15.68
N PRO A 127 -13.93 22.14 -17.02
CA PRO A 127 -12.99 22.91 -17.81
C PRO A 127 -13.12 24.38 -17.37
N LYS A 128 -12.08 24.90 -16.71
CA LYS A 128 -11.95 26.29 -16.23
C LYS A 128 -12.78 26.63 -14.98
N ASP A 129 -12.47 26.00 -13.85
CA ASP A 129 -12.73 26.69 -12.58
C ASP A 129 -11.64 27.75 -12.33
N ALA A 130 -11.94 28.77 -11.52
CA ALA A 130 -10.99 29.84 -11.23
C ALA A 130 -9.72 29.33 -10.51
N LEU A 131 -9.84 28.19 -9.83
CA LEU A 131 -8.77 27.60 -9.02
C LEU A 131 -7.77 26.77 -9.85
N THR A 132 -8.15 26.27 -11.02
CA THR A 132 -7.33 25.40 -11.89
C THR A 132 -7.12 25.98 -13.28
N ALA A 133 -7.60 27.20 -13.56
CA ALA A 133 -7.38 27.89 -14.83
C ALA A 133 -5.89 28.01 -15.21
N HIS A 134 -5.00 28.09 -14.21
CA HIS A 134 -3.55 28.15 -14.41
C HIS A 134 -2.88 26.78 -14.64
N CYS A 135 -3.63 25.68 -14.52
CA CYS A 135 -3.13 24.31 -14.66
C CYS A 135 -3.16 23.79 -16.11
N GLU A 136 -3.83 24.50 -17.03
CA GLU A 136 -3.88 24.13 -18.45
C GLU A 136 -2.80 24.91 -19.22
N PRO A 137 -1.97 24.25 -20.06
CA PRO A 137 -1.14 24.98 -21.00
C PRO A 137 -2.05 25.73 -22.00
N ALA A 138 -1.69 26.98 -22.30
CA ALA A 138 -2.43 27.87 -23.19
C ALA A 138 -2.61 27.31 -24.61
#